data_AF-A0A962VW09-F1
#
_entry.id   AF-A0A962VW09-F1
#
_cell.length_a   1.000
_cell.length_b   1.000
_cell.length_c   1.000
_cell.angle_alpha   90.00
_cell.angle_beta   90.00
_cell.angle_gamma   90.00
#
_symmetry.space_group_name_H-M   'P 1'
#
loop_
_entity.id
_entity.type
_entity.pdbx_description
1 polymer ?
#
loop_
_entity_poly.entity_id
_entity_poly.type
_entity_poly.pdbx_seq_one_letter_code
_entity_poly.pdbx_strand_id
1 'polypeptide(L)'
;MKFTNTIQQNTSLVVMAIFSISLLIFIAAPVGQVSDSKYALLVSQSLLDHGSIYLDHYNLPKIESHGYQPYQLEIVDNHTFYYFPIGSSILSVPFVAVANFFGVYPTNSEKSFGTKAILKFFGVPPVENDSDHSIEGETIIQRVLAALLMSGLSIIFYFLSRLFLSMKWSLLVVFSIILGTSVLSTASRALWSHT
;
A
#
# COMPACT_ATOMS: atom_id res chain seq x y z
N MET A 1 -3.15 15.54 40.89
CA MET A 1 -2.35 15.13 39.71
C MET A 1 -2.63 13.70 39.20
N LYS A 2 -3.45 12.85 39.87
CA LYS A 2 -3.81 11.50 39.36
C LYS A 2 -4.94 11.49 38.31
N PHE A 3 -5.87 12.45 38.37
CA PHE A 3 -7.08 12.46 37.52
C PHE A 3 -6.79 12.71 36.03
N THR A 4 -5.79 13.53 35.71
CA THR A 4 -5.36 13.82 34.34
C THR A 4 -4.71 12.59 33.68
N ASN A 5 -3.94 11.80 34.45
CA ASN A 5 -3.30 10.58 33.94
C ASN A 5 -4.33 9.51 33.56
N THR A 6 -5.42 9.34 34.30
CA THR A 6 -6.45 8.33 33.99
C THR A 6 -7.23 8.69 32.72
N ILE A 7 -7.56 9.97 32.50
CA ILE A 7 -8.23 10.42 31.27
C ILE A 7 -7.30 10.29 30.06
N GLN A 8 -6.01 10.61 30.23
CA GLN A 8 -5.01 10.51 29.18
C GLN A 8 -4.70 9.05 28.80
N GLN A 9 -4.61 8.15 29.79
CA GLN A 9 -4.45 6.71 29.57
C GLN A 9 -5.63 6.11 28.80
N ASN A 10 -6.87 6.45 29.19
CA ASN A 10 -8.06 5.97 28.49
C ASN A 10 -8.11 6.44 27.04
N THR A 11 -7.64 7.66 26.76
CA THR A 11 -7.58 8.19 25.40
C THR A 11 -6.55 7.44 24.54
N SER A 12 -5.37 7.14 25.08
CA SER A 12 -4.36 6.35 24.35
C SER A 12 -4.84 4.94 24.02
N LEU A 13 -5.54 4.27 24.94
CA LEU A 13 -6.13 2.95 24.70
C LEU A 13 -7.17 2.98 23.58
N VAL A 14 -8.01 4.02 23.56
CA VAL A 14 -9.04 4.19 22.53
C VAL A 14 -8.42 4.44 21.17
N VAL A 15 -7.39 5.29 21.08
CA VAL A 15 -6.68 5.55 19.83
C VAL A 15 -6.00 4.28 19.31
N MET A 16 -5.31 3.54 20.17
CA MET A 16 -4.72 2.25 19.80
C MET A 16 -5.78 1.24 19.33
N ALA A 17 -6.94 1.19 20.00
CA ALA A 17 -8.04 0.32 19.58
C ALA A 17 -8.61 0.72 18.21
N ILE A 18 -8.83 2.01 17.96
CA ILE A 18 -9.30 2.52 16.66
C ILE A 18 -8.29 2.14 15.57
N PHE A 19 -7.01 2.39 15.80
CA PHE A 19 -5.94 2.06 14.86
C PHE A 19 -5.93 0.55 14.55
N SER A 20 -5.82 -0.29 15.57
CA SER A 20 -5.75 -1.74 15.39
C SER A 20 -6.99 -2.33 14.71
N ILE A 21 -8.19 -1.89 15.11
CA ILE A 21 -9.45 -2.38 14.50
C ILE A 21 -9.55 -1.94 13.05
N SER A 22 -9.29 -0.66 12.75
CA SER A 22 -9.32 -0.16 11.36
C SER A 22 -8.28 -0.84 10.49
N LEU A 23 -7.05 -1.02 10.99
CA LEU A 23 -5.98 -1.72 10.29
C LEU A 23 -6.39 -3.16 9.95
N LEU A 24 -6.96 -3.90 10.91
CA LEU A 24 -7.45 -5.26 10.69
C LEU A 24 -8.57 -5.31 9.64
N ILE A 25 -9.53 -4.38 9.70
CA ILE A 25 -10.61 -4.28 8.72
C ILE A 25 -10.05 -4.04 7.31
N PHE A 26 -9.13 -3.09 7.17
CA PHE A 26 -8.58 -2.73 5.85
C PHE A 26 -7.66 -3.82 5.28
N ILE A 27 -6.88 -4.51 6.11
CA ILE A 27 -6.07 -5.66 5.67
C ILE A 27 -6.97 -6.83 5.23
N ALA A 28 -8.06 -7.09 5.95
CA ALA A 28 -8.99 -8.17 5.64
C ALA A 28 -9.90 -7.87 4.43
N ALA A 29 -9.99 -6.62 3.99
CA ALA A 29 -10.84 -6.23 2.88
C ALA A 29 -10.38 -6.90 1.56
N PRO A 30 -11.28 -7.61 0.83
CA PRO A 30 -10.91 -8.45 -0.32
C PRO A 30 -10.67 -7.69 -1.62
N VAL A 31 -10.69 -6.36 -1.60
CA VAL A 31 -10.51 -5.54 -2.80
C VAL A 31 -9.02 -5.17 -2.90
N GLY A 32 -8.38 -5.55 -4.00
CA GLY A 32 -6.94 -5.43 -4.20
C GLY A 32 -6.60 -5.06 -5.64
N GLN A 33 -7.22 -4.01 -6.16
CA GLN A 33 -7.00 -3.59 -7.54
C GLN A 33 -5.83 -2.61 -7.61
N VAL A 34 -4.73 -3.09 -8.19
CA VAL A 34 -3.57 -2.29 -8.61
C VAL A 34 -3.74 -2.02 -10.10
N SER A 35 -4.49 -0.96 -10.43
CA SER A 35 -4.74 -0.57 -11.83
C SER A 35 -3.57 0.28 -12.35
N ASP A 36 -3.61 1.59 -12.08
CA ASP A 36 -2.75 2.57 -12.76
C ASP A 36 -1.38 2.70 -12.09
N SER A 37 -1.30 2.30 -10.82
CA SER A 37 -0.09 2.30 -9.99
C SER A 37 0.79 1.06 -10.19
N LYS A 38 0.46 0.19 -11.15
CA LYS A 38 1.30 -0.96 -11.48
C LYS A 38 2.68 -0.47 -11.96
N TYR A 39 3.74 -1.05 -11.44
CA TYR A 39 5.15 -0.66 -11.63
C TYR A 39 5.60 0.62 -10.90
N ALA A 40 4.71 1.35 -10.21
CA ALA A 40 5.11 2.55 -9.48
C ALA A 40 6.08 2.23 -8.33
N LEU A 41 5.87 1.11 -7.63
CA LEU A 41 6.81 0.66 -6.59
C LEU A 41 8.07 0.03 -7.18
N LEU A 42 8.01 -0.44 -8.42
CA LEU A 42 9.19 -0.93 -9.12
C LEU A 42 10.17 0.20 -9.44
N VAL A 43 9.67 1.38 -9.80
CA VAL A 43 10.50 2.60 -9.92
C VAL A 43 11.15 2.94 -8.57
N SER A 44 10.39 2.81 -7.48
CA SER A 44 10.91 3.05 -6.12
C SER A 44 12.03 2.07 -5.77
N GLN A 45 11.89 0.80 -6.19
CA GLN A 45 12.93 -0.22 -6.05
C GLN A 45 14.16 0.11 -6.90
N SER A 46 13.98 0.52 -8.17
CA SER A 46 15.09 0.91 -9.06
C SER A 46 15.88 2.09 -8.49
N LEU A 47 15.20 3.05 -7.87
CA LEU A 47 15.85 4.17 -7.17
C LEU A 47 16.71 3.69 -6.00
N LEU A 48 16.25 2.67 -5.25
CA LEU A 48 17.01 2.10 -4.12
C LEU A 48 18.20 1.25 -4.59
N ASP A 49 18.00 0.40 -5.60
CA ASP A 49 19.01 -0.57 -6.04
C ASP A 49 20.04 0.05 -6.99
N HIS A 50 19.60 0.96 -7.86
CA HIS A 50 20.38 1.46 -8.98
C HIS A 50 20.51 2.99 -9.01
N GLY A 51 19.80 3.72 -8.15
CA GLY A 51 19.78 5.18 -8.17
C GLY A 51 19.19 5.74 -9.47
N SER A 52 18.33 4.98 -10.15
CA SER A 52 17.77 5.32 -11.45
C SER A 52 16.26 5.15 -11.48
N ILE A 53 15.60 5.87 -12.38
CA ILE A 53 14.17 5.70 -12.69
C ILE A 53 13.92 4.68 -13.81
N TYR A 54 14.99 4.22 -14.48
CA TYR A 54 14.87 3.26 -15.58
C TYR A 54 14.50 1.88 -15.05
N LEU A 55 13.58 1.22 -15.75
CA LEU A 55 13.13 -0.13 -15.43
C LEU A 55 13.82 -1.22 -16.26
N ASP A 56 14.86 -0.84 -17.02
CA ASP A 56 15.61 -1.72 -17.93
C ASP A 56 16.26 -2.92 -17.24
N HIS A 57 16.52 -2.79 -15.94
CA HIS A 57 17.13 -3.82 -15.11
C HIS A 57 16.17 -4.96 -14.76
N TYR A 58 14.86 -4.73 -14.94
CA TYR A 58 13.83 -5.71 -14.66
C TYR A 58 13.39 -6.37 -15.95
N ASN A 59 13.14 -7.68 -15.86
CA ASN A 59 12.52 -8.36 -16.98
C ASN A 59 11.04 -7.96 -17.00
N LEU A 60 10.70 -6.93 -17.77
CA LEU A 60 9.34 -6.47 -18.00
C LEU A 60 8.78 -7.09 -19.28
N PRO A 61 7.45 -7.26 -19.41
CA PRO A 61 6.86 -7.76 -20.65
C PRO A 61 7.28 -6.85 -21.82
N LYS A 62 8.15 -7.39 -22.68
CA LYS A 62 8.64 -6.69 -23.87
C LYS A 62 7.56 -6.73 -24.94
N ILE A 63 7.67 -5.80 -25.88
CA ILE A 63 6.81 -5.73 -27.06
C ILE A 63 7.03 -6.99 -27.90
N GLU A 64 6.35 -8.09 -27.58
CA GLU A 64 6.19 -9.17 -28.54
C GLU A 64 5.20 -8.72 -29.60
N SER A 65 5.48 -9.11 -30.85
CA SER A 65 4.82 -8.73 -32.10
C SER A 65 3.29 -8.97 -32.17
N HIS A 66 2.66 -9.36 -31.06
CA HIS A 66 1.24 -9.68 -30.94
C HIS A 66 0.54 -8.95 -29.77
N GLY A 67 0.86 -7.67 -29.56
CA GLY A 67 -0.20 -6.67 -29.36
C GLY A 67 -0.71 -6.36 -27.95
N TYR A 68 -0.01 -6.71 -26.86
CA TYR A 68 -0.37 -6.22 -25.52
C TYR A 68 0.80 -5.53 -24.82
N GLN A 69 0.81 -4.20 -24.88
CA GLN A 69 1.67 -3.36 -24.05
C GLN A 69 0.88 -2.90 -22.82
N PRO A 70 1.40 -3.08 -21.59
CA PRO A 70 0.83 -2.39 -20.44
C PRO A 70 0.93 -0.89 -20.67
N TYR A 71 -0.19 -0.18 -20.65
CA TYR A 71 -0.24 1.28 -20.85
C TYR A 71 0.54 2.07 -19.78
N GLN A 72 0.87 1.41 -18.65
CA GLN A 72 1.71 1.96 -17.59
C GLN A 72 3.19 2.07 -17.98
N LEU A 73 3.62 1.41 -19.06
CA LEU A 73 5.02 1.39 -19.51
C LEU A 73 5.18 2.16 -20.82
N GLU A 74 6.24 2.94 -20.91
CA GLU A 74 6.61 3.69 -22.11
C GLU A 74 8.07 3.40 -22.44
N ILE A 75 8.38 3.26 -23.74
CA ILE A 75 9.76 3.09 -24.22
C ILE A 75 10.19 4.36 -24.94
N VAL A 76 11.19 5.05 -24.40
CA VAL A 76 11.79 6.26 -24.98
C VAL A 76 13.29 6.02 -25.09
N ASP A 77 13.85 6.22 -26.29
CA ASP A 77 15.29 6.03 -26.54
C ASP A 77 15.85 4.68 -26.08
N ASN A 78 15.09 3.59 -26.27
CA ASN A 78 15.42 2.23 -25.86
C ASN A 78 15.51 2.03 -24.32
N HIS A 79 15.00 2.98 -23.55
CA HIS A 79 14.83 2.88 -22.10
C HIS A 79 13.35 2.71 -21.76
N THR A 80 13.06 1.87 -20.77
CA THR A 80 11.72 1.55 -20.29
C THR A 80 11.40 2.40 -19.07
N PHE A 81 10.31 3.15 -19.15
CA PHE A 81 9.83 4.06 -18.13
C PHE A 81 8.45 3.67 -17.63
N TYR A 82 8.16 4.06 -16.41
CA TYR A 82 6.80 4.17 -15.93
C TYR A 82 6.17 5.44 -16.50
N TYR A 83 5.05 5.31 -17.20
CA TYR A 83 4.38 6.38 -17.94
C TYR A 83 3.82 7.50 -17.03
N PHE A 84 3.36 7.13 -15.82
CA PHE A 84 2.72 8.09 -14.91
C PHE A 84 3.74 8.92 -14.12
N PRO A 85 3.31 10.06 -13.53
CA PRO A 85 4.20 10.93 -12.77
C PRO A 85 4.97 10.19 -11.66
N ILE A 86 6.29 10.31 -11.68
CA ILE A 86 7.21 9.63 -10.75
C ILE A 86 7.13 10.11 -9.29
N GLY A 87 6.36 11.17 -9.01
CA GLY A 87 6.26 11.74 -7.66
C GLY A 87 5.76 10.74 -6.62
N SER A 88 4.79 9.90 -7.00
CA SER A 88 4.28 8.81 -6.17
C SER A 88 5.35 7.76 -5.87
N SER A 89 6.16 7.39 -6.87
CA SER A 89 7.30 6.48 -6.72
C SER A 89 8.35 7.05 -5.77
N ILE A 90 8.76 8.31 -5.95
CA ILE A 90 9.77 8.94 -5.07
C ILE A 90 9.28 9.00 -3.62
N LEU A 91 8.02 9.38 -3.38
CA LEU A 91 7.45 9.41 -2.03
C LEU A 91 7.34 8.01 -1.41
N SER A 92 7.28 6.96 -2.23
CA SER A 92 7.17 5.57 -1.78
C SER A 92 8.52 4.93 -1.44
N VAL A 93 9.66 5.53 -1.86
CA VAL A 93 11.02 5.03 -1.58
C VAL A 93 11.27 4.65 -0.12
N PRO A 94 11.01 5.50 0.90
CA PRO A 94 11.25 5.12 2.30
C PRO A 94 10.40 3.93 2.75
N PHE A 95 9.18 3.80 2.23
CA PHE A 95 8.30 2.69 2.56
C PHE A 95 8.78 1.39 1.91
N VAL A 96 9.24 1.45 0.66
CA VAL A 96 9.84 0.30 -0.03
C VAL A 96 11.14 -0.12 0.66
N ALA A 97 11.97 0.82 1.13
CA ALA A 97 13.17 0.50 1.90
C ALA A 97 12.85 -0.29 3.19
N VAL A 98 11.80 0.13 3.92
CA VAL A 98 11.33 -0.59 5.11
C VAL A 98 10.75 -1.96 4.74
N ALA A 99 9.99 -2.07 3.65
CA ALA A 99 9.45 -3.35 3.17
C ALA A 99 10.58 -4.33 2.81
N ASN A 100 11.61 -3.85 2.11
CA ASN A 100 12.80 -4.64 1.75
C ASN A 100 13.54 -5.14 2.99
N PHE A 101 13.63 -4.33 4.05
CA PHE A 101 14.19 -4.73 5.33
C PHE A 101 13.45 -5.93 5.96
N PHE A 102 12.12 -6.00 5.78
CA PHE A 102 11.30 -7.14 6.21
C PHE A 102 11.21 -8.26 5.16
N GLY A 103 11.99 -8.19 4.08
CA GLY A 103 12.03 -9.21 3.03
C GLY A 103 10.80 -9.19 2.11
N VAL A 104 10.08 -8.07 2.03
CA VAL A 104 8.95 -7.86 1.12
C VAL A 104 9.41 -6.93 0.01
N TYR A 105 9.60 -7.46 -1.20
CA TYR A 105 10.08 -6.70 -2.36
C TYR A 105 8.98 -6.52 -3.40
N PRO A 106 8.94 -5.41 -4.16
CA PRO A 106 7.99 -5.22 -5.25
C PRO A 106 8.09 -6.28 -6.34
N THR A 107 9.30 -6.80 -6.57
CA THR A 107 9.59 -7.89 -7.51
C THR A 107 9.51 -9.26 -6.83
N ASN A 108 9.24 -10.29 -7.63
CA ASN A 108 9.39 -11.68 -7.20
C ASN A 108 10.85 -12.12 -7.33
N SER A 109 11.68 -11.55 -6.46
CA SER A 109 13.03 -12.05 -6.27
C SER A 109 13.03 -13.27 -5.35
N GLU A 110 14.01 -14.16 -5.49
CA GLU A 110 14.23 -15.24 -4.52
C GLU A 110 14.31 -14.74 -3.07
N LYS A 111 14.77 -13.49 -2.89
CA LYS A 111 14.91 -12.79 -1.61
C LYS A 111 13.57 -12.38 -0.99
N SER A 112 12.46 -12.45 -1.71
CA SER A 112 11.11 -12.02 -1.29
C SER A 112 10.41 -13.02 -0.35
N PHE A 113 11.12 -13.46 0.71
CA PHE A 113 10.60 -14.42 1.69
C PHE A 113 9.36 -13.88 2.43
N GLY A 114 9.35 -12.58 2.76
CA GLY A 114 8.21 -11.93 3.43
C GLY A 114 6.95 -11.96 2.58
N THR A 115 7.07 -11.66 1.29
CA THR A 115 5.97 -11.73 0.31
C THR A 115 5.40 -13.15 0.24
N LYS A 116 6.26 -14.16 0.10
CA LYS A 116 5.87 -15.58 0.06
C LYS A 116 5.18 -16.02 1.35
N ALA A 117 5.67 -15.58 2.50
CA ALA A 117 5.05 -15.87 3.81
C ALA A 117 3.65 -15.25 3.94
N ILE A 118 3.48 -14.01 3.49
CA ILE A 118 2.20 -13.30 3.50
C ILE A 118 1.19 -14.00 2.58
N LEU A 119 1.58 -14.31 1.34
CA LEU A 119 0.70 -15.01 0.38
C LEU A 119 0.25 -16.36 0.93
N LYS A 120 1.18 -17.13 1.50
CA LYS A 120 0.88 -18.40 2.16
C LYS A 120 -0.09 -18.23 3.33
N PHE A 121 0.08 -17.20 4.16
CA PHE A 121 -0.80 -16.91 5.28
C PHE A 121 -2.23 -16.60 4.81
N PHE A 122 -2.38 -15.86 3.72
CA PHE A 122 -3.69 -15.55 3.13
C PHE A 122 -4.24 -16.65 2.23
N GLY A 123 -3.57 -17.80 2.12
CA GLY A 123 -4.00 -18.93 1.27
C GLY A 123 -4.01 -18.60 -0.22
N VAL A 124 -3.26 -17.59 -0.64
CA VAL A 124 -3.11 -17.25 -2.06
C VAL A 124 -2.13 -18.25 -2.67
N PRO A 125 -2.54 -19.05 -3.67
CA PRO A 125 -1.63 -19.98 -4.32
C PRO A 125 -0.49 -19.19 -4.98
N PRO A 126 0.76 -19.67 -4.89
CA PRO A 126 1.86 -19.04 -5.59
C PRO A 126 1.55 -19.03 -7.10
N VAL A 127 1.69 -17.88 -7.75
CA VAL A 127 1.61 -17.83 -9.22
C VAL A 127 2.79 -18.62 -9.78
N GLU A 128 2.49 -19.79 -10.35
CA GLU A 128 3.45 -20.78 -10.86
C GLU A 128 4.11 -20.35 -12.18
N ASN A 129 3.69 -19.22 -12.76
CA ASN A 129 4.40 -18.64 -13.90
C ASN A 129 5.65 -17.92 -13.40
N ASP A 130 6.79 -18.59 -13.56
CA ASP A 130 8.18 -18.18 -13.33
C ASP A 130 8.63 -16.95 -14.14
N SER A 131 7.67 -16.20 -14.70
CA SER A 131 7.92 -14.88 -15.22
C SER A 131 8.15 -13.93 -14.05
N ASP A 132 9.35 -13.37 -13.97
CA ASP A 132 9.78 -12.26 -13.10
C ASP A 132 8.84 -11.01 -13.15
N HIS A 133 7.79 -11.05 -13.97
CA HIS A 133 6.70 -10.09 -14.09
C HIS A 133 5.66 -10.12 -12.95
N SER A 134 5.77 -11.02 -11.97
CA SER A 134 4.76 -11.11 -10.90
C SER A 134 4.88 -9.94 -9.91
N ILE A 135 3.98 -8.97 -10.07
CA ILE A 135 3.78 -7.76 -9.25
C ILE A 135 3.05 -8.02 -7.91
N GLU A 136 3.14 -9.24 -7.38
CA GLU A 136 2.43 -9.63 -6.15
C GLU A 136 2.95 -8.86 -4.93
N GLY A 137 4.27 -8.71 -4.84
CA GLY A 137 4.92 -7.94 -3.79
C GLY A 137 4.56 -6.47 -3.84
N GLU A 138 4.49 -5.88 -5.03
CA GLU A 138 3.99 -4.52 -5.23
C GLU A 138 2.55 -4.37 -4.70
N THR A 139 1.67 -5.31 -5.04
CA THR A 139 0.28 -5.32 -4.56
C THR A 139 0.21 -5.39 -3.03
N ILE A 140 1.03 -6.25 -2.41
CA ILE A 140 1.08 -6.40 -0.96
C ILE A 140 1.55 -5.10 -0.31
N ILE A 141 2.65 -4.51 -0.78
CA ILE A 141 3.20 -3.27 -0.21
C ILE A 141 2.18 -2.13 -0.35
N GLN A 142 1.55 -1.98 -1.51
CA GLN A 142 0.53 -0.93 -1.72
C GLN A 142 -0.68 -1.12 -0.81
N ARG A 143 -1.18 -2.35 -0.62
CA ARG A 143 -2.31 -2.63 0.28
C ARG A 143 -1.96 -2.37 1.74
N VAL A 144 -0.78 -2.80 2.20
CA VAL A 144 -0.31 -2.54 3.57
C VAL A 144 -0.15 -1.04 3.79
N LEU A 145 0.46 -0.33 2.84
CA LEU A 145 0.65 1.11 2.93
C LEU A 145 -0.70 1.86 2.96
N ALA A 146 -1.65 1.49 2.09
CA ALA A 146 -2.99 2.06 2.07
C ALA A 146 -3.73 1.80 3.39
N ALA A 147 -3.66 0.58 3.93
CA ALA A 147 -4.27 0.22 5.21
C ALA A 147 -3.67 1.03 6.38
N LEU A 148 -2.35 1.20 6.43
CA LEU A 148 -1.67 2.00 7.46
C LEU A 148 -2.09 3.47 7.39
N LEU A 149 -2.09 4.07 6.19
CA LEU A 149 -2.48 5.46 5.99
C LEU A 149 -3.95 5.71 6.35
N MET A 150 -4.85 4.81 5.95
CA MET A 150 -6.28 4.93 6.26
C MET A 150 -6.59 4.70 7.74
N SER A 151 -5.85 3.80 8.38
CA SER A 151 -5.91 3.62 9.83
C SER A 151 -5.42 4.87 10.57
N GLY A 152 -4.33 5.48 10.13
CA GLY A 152 -3.85 6.76 10.65
C GLY A 152 -4.85 7.91 10.44
N LEU A 153 -5.48 7.99 9.26
CA LEU A 153 -6.52 8.97 8.96
C LEU A 153 -7.74 8.81 9.89
N SER A 154 -8.08 7.58 10.27
CA SER A 154 -9.16 7.30 11.23
C SER A 154 -8.89 7.92 12.60
N ILE A 155 -7.62 7.95 13.04
CA ILE A 155 -7.20 8.64 14.26
C ILE A 155 -7.39 10.16 14.13
N ILE A 156 -7.06 10.73 12.97
CA ILE A 156 -7.24 12.16 12.70
C ILE A 156 -8.74 12.52 12.80
N PHE A 157 -9.62 11.74 12.18
CA PHE A 157 -11.07 11.95 12.29
C PHE A 157 -11.58 11.80 13.73
N TYR A 158 -11.03 10.86 14.50
CA TYR A 158 -11.34 10.75 15.91
C TYR A 158 -11.00 12.05 16.66
N PHE A 159 -9.78 12.58 16.49
CA PHE A 159 -9.40 13.82 17.15
C PHE A 159 -10.21 15.02 16.68
N LEU A 160 -10.48 15.14 15.37
CA LEU A 160 -11.33 16.20 14.84
C LEU A 160 -12.74 16.15 15.45
N SER A 161 -13.36 14.97 15.48
CA SER A 161 -14.70 14.83 16.06
C SER A 161 -14.71 15.11 17.56
N ARG A 162 -13.63 14.81 18.29
CA ARG A 162 -13.49 15.13 19.72
C ARG A 162 -13.43 16.63 20.02
N LEU A 163 -13.16 17.48 19.03
CA LEU A 163 -13.23 18.95 19.19
C LEU A 163 -14.68 19.45 19.36
N PHE A 164 -15.66 18.74 18.78
CA PHE A 164 -17.07 19.16 18.75
C PHE A 164 -18.00 18.21 19.51
N LEU A 165 -17.61 16.95 19.69
CA LEU A 165 -18.47 15.88 20.19
C LEU A 165 -17.88 15.20 21.43
N SER A 166 -18.76 14.60 22.24
CA SER A 166 -18.34 13.72 23.33
C SER A 166 -17.79 12.39 22.79
N MET A 167 -16.97 11.72 23.60
CA MET A 167 -16.23 10.52 23.21
C MET A 167 -17.08 9.43 22.53
N LYS A 168 -18.30 9.18 23.03
CA LYS A 168 -19.20 8.17 22.47
C LYS A 168 -19.64 8.50 21.04
N TRP A 169 -19.97 9.78 20.79
CA TRP A 169 -20.38 10.26 19.47
C TRP A 169 -19.20 10.31 18.49
N SER A 170 -18.01 10.71 18.97
CA SER A 170 -16.79 10.64 18.17
C SER A 170 -16.49 9.22 17.68
N LEU A 171 -16.68 8.20 18.53
CA LEU A 171 -16.51 6.80 18.13
C LEU A 171 -17.51 6.39 17.05
N LEU A 172 -18.78 6.75 17.20
CA LEU A 172 -19.79 6.46 16.18
C LEU A 172 -19.43 7.08 14.83
N VAL A 173 -19.02 8.35 14.81
CA VAL A 173 -18.58 9.03 13.58
C VAL A 173 -17.43 8.28 12.92
N VAL A 174 -16.40 7.90 13.68
CA VAL A 174 -15.21 7.22 13.15
C VAL A 174 -15.56 5.84 12.59
N PHE A 175 -16.36 5.05 13.31
CA PHE A 175 -16.79 3.73 12.80
C PHE A 175 -17.68 3.86 11.56
N SER A 176 -18.56 4.87 11.51
CA SER A 176 -19.33 5.16 10.29
C SER A 176 -18.44 5.53 9.10
N ILE A 177 -17.33 6.26 9.33
CA ILE A 177 -16.37 6.62 8.29
C ILE A 177 -15.56 5.39 7.83
N ILE A 178 -15.04 4.58 8.77
CA ILE A 178 -14.26 3.37 8.48
C ILE A 178 -15.08 2.36 7.66
N LEU A 179 -16.35 2.19 8.04
CA LEU A 179 -17.29 1.30 7.34
C LEU A 179 -17.91 1.94 6.10
N GLY A 180 -17.68 3.24 5.90
CA GLY A 180 -18.11 3.96 4.71
C GLY A 180 -17.40 3.42 3.47
N THR A 181 -18.19 3.12 2.43
CA THR A 181 -17.69 2.51 1.19
C THR A 181 -16.59 3.32 0.51
N SER A 182 -16.55 4.65 0.68
CA SER A 182 -15.52 5.52 0.11
C SER A 182 -14.14 5.28 0.73
N VAL A 183 -14.06 5.15 2.06
CA VAL A 183 -12.79 4.86 2.74
C VAL A 183 -12.37 3.43 2.47
N LEU A 184 -13.32 2.50 2.51
CA LEU A 184 -13.06 1.10 2.22
C LEU A 184 -12.59 0.88 0.77
N SER A 185 -13.16 1.62 -0.20
CA SER A 185 -12.72 1.61 -1.60
C SER A 185 -11.37 2.29 -1.82
N THR A 186 -10.98 3.26 -0.99
CA THR A 186 -9.68 3.94 -1.13
C THR A 186 -8.58 3.16 -0.41
N ALA A 187 -8.88 2.57 0.75
CA ALA A 187 -7.98 1.66 1.47
C ALA A 187 -7.69 0.37 0.68
N SER A 188 -8.65 -0.07 -0.14
CA SER A 188 -8.52 -1.26 -0.97
C SER A 188 -7.96 -1.01 -2.37
N ARG A 189 -7.91 0.25 -2.80
CA ARG A 189 -7.24 0.64 -4.04
C ARG A 189 -5.82 1.06 -3.71
N ALA A 190 -4.89 0.69 -4.58
CA ALA A 190 -3.55 1.22 -4.51
C ALA A 190 -3.54 2.76 -4.51
N LEU A 191 -2.53 3.35 -3.86
CA LEU A 191 -2.47 4.77 -3.50
C LEU A 191 -2.54 5.79 -4.65
N TRP A 192 -2.55 5.34 -5.90
CA TRP A 192 -2.39 6.19 -7.08
C TRP A 192 -3.19 5.63 -8.27
N SER A 193 -4.51 5.56 -8.14
CA SER A 193 -5.39 5.32 -9.29
C SER A 193 -5.82 6.66 -9.87
N HIS A 194 -5.40 6.92 -11.10
CA HIS A 194 -5.95 7.98 -11.93
C HIS A 194 -6.77 7.30 -13.03
N THR A 195 -8.10 7.43 -12.93
CA THR A 195 -9.04 7.11 -14.01
C THR A 195 -9.07 8.26 -15.01
#